data_AF-A0A7X2BLC8-F1
#
_entry.id   AF-A0A7X2BLC8-F1
#
_cell.length_a   1.000
_cell.length_b   1.000
_cell.length_c   1.000
_cell.angle_alpha   90.00
_cell.angle_beta   90.00
_cell.angle_gamma   90.00
#
_symmetry.space_group_name_H-M   'P 1'
#
loop_
_entity.id
_entity.type
_entity.pdbx_description
1 polymer ?
#
loop_
_entity_poly.entity_id
_entity_poly.type
_entity_poly.pdbx_seq_one_letter_code
_entity_poly.pdbx_strand_id
1 'polypeptide(L)'
;MQFSLVETPTGLVSIGSTSLRTDPNISHGMMVGITFKGQLDTAFNQAKPVIITFPAISPLQCHQIVCQPDAKLVIAGYRAASDPAPQGMIGRYLSDGTPDNSFGQKGLASTGTFVHTSSKQGMALSPKRRIVCAGRHDKHGVLAGFLG
;
A
#
# COMPACT_ATOMS: atom_id res chain seq x y z
N MET A 1 2.31 -14.43 -6.30
CA MET A 1 1.69 -13.82 -5.09
C MET A 1 2.79 -13.02 -4.41
N GLN A 2 2.63 -11.71 -4.30
CA GLN A 2 3.65 -10.81 -3.74
C GLN A 2 3.05 -10.16 -2.49
N PHE A 3 3.77 -10.25 -1.38
CA PHE A 3 3.42 -9.59 -0.12
C PHE A 3 4.67 -8.86 0.39
N SER A 4 4.45 -7.86 1.24
CA SER A 4 5.51 -7.12 1.92
C SER A 4 5.18 -7.04 3.39
N LEU A 5 6.19 -6.90 4.24
CA LEU A 5 6.00 -6.70 5.67
C LEU A 5 6.93 -5.59 6.17
N VAL A 6 6.55 -4.95 7.27
CA VAL A 6 7.39 -3.98 7.95
C VAL A 6 7.27 -4.15 9.46
N GLU A 7 8.35 -3.85 10.17
CA GLU A 7 8.33 -3.72 11.62
C GLU A 7 7.63 -2.42 12.04
N THR A 8 6.87 -2.51 13.12
CA THR A 8 6.28 -1.41 13.86
C THR A 8 6.75 -1.50 15.31
N PRO A 9 6.51 -0.48 16.15
CA PRO A 9 6.87 -0.56 17.56
C PRO A 9 6.22 -1.73 18.32
N THR A 10 5.09 -2.26 17.83
CA THR A 10 4.31 -3.32 18.50
C THR A 10 4.48 -4.70 17.87
N GLY A 11 5.02 -4.79 16.66
CA GLY A 11 5.16 -6.05 15.94
C GLY A 11 5.46 -5.87 14.46
N LEU A 12 4.76 -6.63 13.63
CA LEU A 12 4.84 -6.63 12.18
C LEU A 12 3.50 -6.24 11.57
N VAL A 13 3.52 -5.46 10.50
CA VAL A 13 2.36 -5.27 9.63
C VAL A 13 2.71 -5.83 8.26
N SER A 14 1.89 -6.75 7.78
CA SER A 14 1.97 -7.30 6.43
C SER A 14 0.96 -6.64 5.51
N ILE A 15 1.30 -6.55 4.23
CA ILE A 15 0.39 -6.16 3.15
C ILE A 15 0.40 -7.19 2.03
N GLY A 16 -0.76 -7.43 1.46
CA GLY A 16 -0.93 -8.27 0.28
C GLY A 16 -2.22 -7.92 -0.45
N SER A 17 -2.64 -8.81 -1.34
CA SER A 17 -3.90 -8.70 -2.06
C SER A 17 -4.81 -9.89 -1.72
N THR A 18 -6.12 -9.64 -1.56
CA THR A 18 -7.15 -10.63 -1.24
C THR A 18 -8.37 -10.42 -2.14
N SER A 19 -9.25 -11.42 -2.27
CA SER A 19 -10.56 -11.24 -2.89
C SER A 19 -11.64 -11.43 -1.83
N LEU A 20 -12.65 -10.56 -1.81
CA LEU A 20 -13.73 -10.65 -0.83
C LEU A 20 -14.75 -11.69 -1.29
N ARG A 21 -15.38 -12.39 -0.35
CA ARG A 21 -16.42 -13.38 -0.68
C ARG A 21 -17.61 -12.77 -1.44
N THR A 22 -17.94 -11.52 -1.14
CA THR A 22 -19.02 -10.77 -1.78
C THR A 22 -18.67 -10.29 -3.18
N ASP A 23 -17.38 -10.27 -3.53
CA ASP A 23 -16.90 -9.90 -4.86
C ASP A 23 -15.60 -10.64 -5.18
N PRO A 24 -15.68 -11.95 -5.49
CA PRO A 24 -14.51 -12.83 -5.62
C PRO A 24 -13.65 -12.52 -6.85
N ASN A 25 -14.19 -11.74 -7.80
CA ASN A 25 -13.48 -11.37 -9.03
C ASN A 25 -12.68 -10.08 -8.86
N ILE A 26 -12.86 -9.38 -7.73
CA ILE A 26 -12.19 -8.12 -7.44
C ILE A 26 -11.15 -8.31 -6.34
N SER A 27 -9.89 -8.08 -6.72
CA SER A 27 -8.81 -8.00 -5.73
C SER A 27 -8.83 -6.68 -4.97
N HIS A 28 -8.58 -6.79 -3.68
CA HIS A 28 -8.44 -5.70 -2.73
C HIS A 28 -7.07 -5.78 -2.08
N GLY A 29 -6.48 -4.63 -1.73
CA GLY A 29 -5.36 -4.63 -0.81
C GLY A 29 -5.82 -5.07 0.58
N MET A 30 -4.94 -5.73 1.33
CA MET A 30 -5.21 -6.13 2.71
C MET A 30 -3.98 -5.92 3.57
N MET A 31 -4.16 -5.30 4.75
CA MET A 31 -3.14 -5.27 5.79
C MET A 31 -3.55 -6.08 7.02
N VAL A 32 -2.58 -6.73 7.65
CA VAL A 32 -2.77 -7.48 8.90
C VAL A 32 -1.61 -7.18 9.85
N GLY A 33 -1.95 -6.80 11.08
CA GLY A 33 -1.00 -6.59 12.17
C GLY A 33 -0.82 -7.83 13.04
N ILE A 34 0.42 -8.16 13.35
CA ILE A 34 0.81 -9.30 14.17
C ILE A 34 1.87 -8.83 15.18
N THR A 35 1.69 -9.13 16.46
CA THR A 35 2.65 -8.82 17.52
C THR A 35 3.95 -9.63 17.37
N PHE A 36 5.03 -9.22 18.03
CA PHE A 36 6.27 -10.03 18.08
C PHE A 36 6.10 -11.43 18.70
N LYS A 37 4.96 -11.67 19.38
CA LYS A 37 4.59 -13.00 19.91
C LYS A 37 3.80 -13.85 18.91
N GLY A 38 3.61 -13.38 17.67
CA GLY A 38 2.88 -14.08 16.62
C GLY A 38 1.35 -14.03 16.75
N GLN A 39 0.81 -13.20 17.65
CA GLN A 39 -0.64 -13.03 17.85
C GLN A 39 -1.16 -11.86 17.01
N LEU A 40 -2.41 -11.90 16.56
CA LEU A 40 -3.04 -10.74 15.91
C LEU A 40 -2.98 -9.52 16.84
N ASP A 41 -2.53 -8.39 16.29
CA ASP A 41 -2.37 -7.16 17.05
C ASP A 41 -3.73 -6.49 17.24
N THR A 42 -4.23 -6.43 18.48
CA THR A 42 -5.52 -5.81 18.81
C THR A 42 -5.46 -4.29 18.72
N ALA A 43 -4.27 -3.68 18.80
CA ALA A 43 -4.09 -2.25 18.55
C ALA A 43 -4.15 -1.92 17.05
N PHE A 44 -3.94 -2.91 16.18
CA PHE A 44 -4.05 -2.75 14.73
C PHE A 44 -5.43 -3.18 14.26
N ASN A 45 -6.29 -2.21 13.95
CA ASN A 45 -7.65 -2.42 13.45
C ASN A 45 -8.44 -3.49 14.24
N GLN A 46 -8.31 -3.49 15.57
CA GLN A 46 -9.02 -4.40 16.47
C GLN A 46 -8.79 -5.89 16.13
N ALA A 47 -7.56 -6.26 15.76
CA ALA A 47 -7.19 -7.60 15.31
C ALA A 47 -7.97 -8.09 14.07
N LYS A 48 -8.51 -7.17 13.26
CA LYS A 48 -9.16 -7.47 11.98
C LYS A 48 -8.28 -7.01 10.82
N PRO A 49 -8.34 -7.68 9.65
CA PRO A 49 -7.68 -7.16 8.46
C PRO A 49 -8.22 -5.79 8.08
N VAL A 50 -7.32 -4.87 7.73
CA VAL A 50 -7.71 -3.63 7.04
C VAL A 50 -7.91 -3.99 5.58
N ILE A 51 -9.15 -3.93 5.10
CA ILE A 51 -9.43 -4.04 3.67
C ILE A 51 -9.25 -2.67 3.05
N ILE A 52 -8.31 -2.60 2.12
CA ILE A 52 -8.00 -1.40 1.38
C ILE A 52 -9.00 -1.33 0.22
N THR A 53 -10.13 -0.65 0.46
CA THR A 53 -11.17 -0.41 -0.54
C THR A 53 -11.08 1.02 -1.04
N PHE A 54 -11.08 1.19 -2.36
CA PHE A 54 -11.19 2.52 -2.98
C PHE A 54 -12.24 2.48 -4.09
N PRO A 55 -13.42 3.12 -3.88
CA PRO A 55 -14.56 3.00 -4.80
C PRO A 55 -14.28 3.38 -6.25
N ALA A 56 -13.28 4.23 -6.51
CA ALA A 56 -12.92 4.69 -7.86
C ALA A 56 -11.79 3.87 -8.53
N ILE A 57 -11.19 2.91 -7.82
CA ILE A 57 -9.85 2.39 -8.16
C ILE A 57 -9.76 0.88 -7.83
N SER A 58 -10.71 0.14 -8.38
CA SER A 58 -10.85 -1.31 -8.23
C SER A 58 -10.73 -2.01 -9.59
N PRO A 59 -10.12 -3.20 -9.70
CA PRO A 59 -9.44 -3.97 -8.65
C PRO A 59 -8.10 -3.35 -8.23
N LEU A 60 -7.74 -3.50 -6.95
CA LEU A 60 -6.50 -2.96 -6.37
C LEU A 60 -5.54 -4.09 -6.01
N GLN A 61 -4.27 -3.91 -6.36
CA GLN A 61 -3.18 -4.77 -5.91
C GLN A 61 -2.14 -3.97 -5.15
N CYS A 62 -1.95 -4.31 -3.88
CA CYS A 62 -0.90 -3.74 -3.04
C CYS A 62 0.27 -4.72 -2.95
N HIS A 63 1.48 -4.21 -3.14
CA HIS A 63 2.69 -5.05 -3.17
C HIS A 63 3.75 -4.58 -2.18
N GLN A 64 3.62 -3.38 -1.61
CA GLN A 64 4.64 -2.84 -0.73
C GLN A 64 4.08 -2.00 0.41
N ILE A 65 4.72 -2.12 1.57
CA ILE A 65 4.50 -1.31 2.77
C ILE A 65 5.85 -0.85 3.32
N VAL A 66 5.88 0.37 3.85
CA VAL A 66 7.01 0.93 4.59
C VAL A 66 6.49 1.68 5.82
N CYS A 67 7.25 1.64 6.91
CA CYS A 67 6.94 2.31 8.17
C CYS A 67 7.80 3.57 8.28
N GLN A 68 7.16 4.73 8.40
CA GLN A 68 7.84 6.00 8.59
C GLN A 68 8.35 6.15 10.04
N PRO A 69 9.33 7.02 10.31
CA PRO A 69 9.84 7.24 11.66
C PRO A 69 8.79 7.72 12.68
N ASP A 70 7.68 8.29 12.22
CA ASP A 70 6.52 8.67 13.05
C ASP A 70 5.47 7.55 13.17
N ALA A 71 5.86 6.31 12.87
CA ALA A 71 5.05 5.09 12.88
C ALA A 71 3.88 5.05 11.88
N LYS A 72 3.74 6.04 11.00
CA LYS A 72 2.78 5.98 9.89
C LYS A 72 3.21 4.92 8.88
N LEU A 73 2.23 4.27 8.29
CA LEU A 73 2.42 3.23 7.29
C LEU A 73 2.12 3.80 5.92
N VAL A 74 3.05 3.65 4.99
CA VAL A 74 2.87 4.03 3.59
C VAL A 74 2.82 2.78 2.75
N ILE A 75 1.80 2.68 1.91
CA ILE A 75 1.57 1.54 1.03
C ILE A 75 1.68 1.97 -0.42
N ALA A 76 2.13 1.06 -1.28
CA ALA A 76 1.98 1.21 -2.72
C ALA A 76 1.23 0.04 -3.34
N GLY A 77 0.52 0.40 -4.39
CA GLY A 77 -0.19 -0.52 -5.24
C GLY A 77 -0.50 0.11 -6.58
N TYR A 78 -1.29 -0.62 -7.35
CA TYR A 78 -1.84 -0.13 -8.60
C TYR A 78 -3.24 -0.69 -8.81
N ARG A 79 -4.04 0.02 -9.60
CA ARG A 79 -5.30 -0.52 -10.13
C ARG A 79 -4.98 -1.54 -11.21
N ALA A 80 -5.33 -2.80 -10.98
CA ALA A 80 -5.11 -3.91 -11.88
C ALA A 80 -6.22 -4.05 -12.93
N ALA A 81 -6.57 -2.93 -13.60
CA ALA A 81 -7.58 -2.90 -14.66
C ALA A 81 -6.94 -2.63 -16.02
N SER A 82 -7.49 -3.20 -17.09
CA SER A 82 -7.05 -2.94 -18.46
C SER A 82 -7.63 -1.65 -19.05
N ASP A 83 -8.84 -1.25 -18.61
CA ASP A 83 -9.52 -0.03 -19.03
C ASP A 83 -10.28 0.60 -17.83
N PRO A 84 -9.99 1.86 -17.44
CA PRO A 84 -8.90 2.68 -17.94
C PRO A 84 -7.54 2.03 -17.64
N ALA A 85 -6.49 2.49 -18.33
CA ALA A 85 -5.12 1.99 -18.15
C ALA A 85 -4.72 1.93 -16.65
N PRO A 86 -3.86 0.96 -16.26
CA PRO A 86 -3.43 0.81 -14.88
C PRO A 86 -2.86 2.11 -14.27
N GLN A 87 -3.21 2.35 -13.02
CA GLN A 87 -2.86 3.58 -12.31
C GLN A 87 -2.11 3.26 -11.03
N GLY A 88 -0.96 3.90 -10.85
CA GLY A 88 -0.19 3.78 -9.62
C GLY A 88 -0.84 4.56 -8.47
N MET A 89 -0.66 4.03 -7.27
CA MET A 89 -1.28 4.56 -6.08
C MET A 89 -0.36 4.46 -4.86
N ILE A 90 -0.48 5.47 -4.01
CA ILE A 90 0.12 5.48 -2.68
C ILE A 90 -0.99 5.77 -1.67
N GLY A 91 -1.03 4.96 -0.62
CA GLY A 91 -1.87 5.20 0.55
C GLY A 91 -1.02 5.48 1.78
N ARG A 92 -1.54 6.29 2.71
CA ARG A 92 -0.94 6.48 4.03
C ARG A 92 -1.96 6.15 5.13
N TYR A 93 -1.49 5.40 6.11
CA TYR A 93 -2.25 4.91 7.25
C TYR A 93 -1.52 5.28 8.53
N LEU A 94 -2.26 5.44 9.62
CA LEU A 94 -1.72 5.55 10.96
C LEU A 94 -1.22 4.18 11.43
N SER A 95 -0.48 4.15 12.53
CA SER A 95 0.08 2.93 13.11
C SER A 95 -0.99 1.91 13.55
N ASP A 96 -2.23 2.36 13.76
CA ASP A 96 -3.38 1.52 14.13
C ASP A 96 -4.13 0.94 12.90
N GLY A 97 -3.67 1.24 11.69
CA GLY A 97 -4.28 0.77 10.45
C GLY A 97 -5.44 1.64 9.94
N THR A 98 -5.75 2.77 10.58
CA THR A 98 -6.73 3.73 10.07
C THR A 98 -6.13 4.62 8.97
N PRO A 99 -6.90 5.07 7.95
CA PRO A 99 -6.38 5.97 6.92
C PRO A 99 -5.94 7.33 7.49
N ASP A 100 -4.76 7.82 7.09
CA ASP A 100 -4.30 9.16 7.44
C ASP A 100 -4.96 10.20 6.53
N ASN A 101 -6.08 10.76 6.96
CA ASN A 101 -6.84 11.73 6.18
C ASN A 101 -6.09 13.04 5.84
N SER A 102 -4.92 13.29 6.45
CA SER A 102 -4.06 14.42 6.09
C SER A 102 -3.20 14.18 4.83
N PHE A 103 -3.16 12.94 4.32
CA PHE A 103 -2.39 12.58 3.15
C PHE A 103 -3.24 12.62 1.88
N GLY A 104 -2.86 13.47 0.93
CA GLY A 104 -3.54 13.60 -0.36
C GLY A 104 -5.07 13.72 -0.22
N GLN A 105 -5.82 12.93 -0.98
CA GLN A 105 -7.29 12.88 -0.89
C GLN A 105 -7.72 11.71 0.01
N LYS A 106 -7.98 12.00 1.30
CA LYS A 106 -8.46 11.02 2.30
C LYS A 106 -7.52 9.82 2.51
N GLY A 107 -6.22 10.09 2.63
CA GLY A 107 -5.21 9.04 2.82
C GLY A 107 -4.59 8.52 1.54
N LEU A 108 -4.80 9.17 0.40
CA LEU A 108 -4.39 8.67 -0.92
C LEU A 108 -3.76 9.74 -1.79
N ALA A 109 -2.74 9.32 -2.52
CA ALA A 109 -2.21 10.07 -3.65
C ALA A 109 -2.19 9.14 -4.88
N SER A 110 -2.81 9.58 -5.98
CA SER A 110 -2.56 8.95 -7.27
C SER A 110 -1.23 9.44 -7.82
N THR A 111 -0.43 8.52 -8.34
CA THR A 111 0.84 8.83 -8.97
C THR A 111 0.72 8.96 -10.49
N GLY A 112 -0.50 8.84 -11.04
CA GLY A 112 -0.78 8.81 -12.47
C GLY A 112 -0.66 7.42 -13.09
N THR A 113 -0.75 7.36 -14.42
CA THR A 113 -0.67 6.11 -15.20
C THR A 113 0.77 5.61 -15.22
N PHE A 114 1.09 4.59 -14.42
CA PHE A 114 2.30 3.81 -14.59
C PHE A 114 1.94 2.61 -15.46
N VAL A 115 2.27 2.69 -16.75
CA VAL A 115 2.00 1.62 -17.71
C VAL A 115 2.81 0.38 -17.30
N HIS A 116 2.13 -0.75 -17.14
CA HIS A 116 2.69 -2.05 -16.76
C HIS A 116 3.81 -2.51 -17.68
N THR A 117 4.80 -3.24 -17.14
CA THR A 117 5.34 -4.51 -17.72
C THR A 117 6.37 -5.25 -16.86
N SER A 118 6.78 -4.80 -15.67
CA SER A 118 7.67 -5.63 -14.83
C SER A 118 7.30 -5.71 -13.35
N SER A 119 7.37 -6.94 -12.83
CA SER A 119 7.06 -7.42 -11.47
C SER A 119 7.96 -6.86 -10.36
N LYS A 120 8.67 -5.75 -10.61
CA LYS A 120 9.67 -5.18 -9.71
C LYS A 120 9.46 -3.67 -9.58
N GLN A 121 8.42 -3.31 -8.85
CA GLN A 121 8.23 -1.96 -8.32
C GLN A 121 8.84 -1.94 -6.92
N GLY A 122 9.62 -0.90 -6.62
CA GLY A 122 10.26 -0.73 -5.33
C GLY A 122 10.01 0.68 -4.82
N MET A 123 9.47 0.79 -3.62
CA MET A 123 9.43 2.01 -2.83
C MET A 123 10.57 2.02 -1.83
N ALA A 124 11.05 3.21 -1.52
CA ALA A 124 11.94 3.45 -0.40
C ALA A 124 11.54 4.75 0.30
N LEU A 125 11.72 4.78 1.61
CA LEU A 125 11.64 6.01 2.38
C LEU A 125 12.98 6.75 2.30
N SER A 126 12.94 8.03 1.97
CA SER A 126 14.11 8.89 2.14
C SER A 126 14.22 9.37 3.59
N PRO A 127 15.44 9.71 4.09
CA PRO A 127 15.64 10.27 5.43
C PRO A 127 14.85 11.56 5.71
N LYS A 128 14.43 12.28 4.66
CA LYS A 128 13.64 13.52 4.76
C LYS A 128 12.12 13.28 4.74
N ARG A 129 11.64 12.10 5.17
CA ARG A 129 10.22 11.66 5.14
C ARG A 129 9.56 11.63 3.76
N ARG A 130 10.34 11.72 2.67
CA ARG A 130 9.80 11.61 1.30
C ARG A 130 9.63 10.15 0.93
N ILE A 131 8.53 9.84 0.26
CA ILE A 131 8.28 8.52 -0.32
C ILE A 131 8.86 8.55 -1.73
N VAL A 132 9.76 7.62 -2.02
CA VAL A 132 10.34 7.43 -3.35
C VAL A 132 9.76 6.15 -3.91
N CYS A 133 9.08 6.25 -5.05
CA CYS A 133 8.65 5.08 -5.81
C CYS A 133 9.54 4.97 -7.06
N ALA A 134 10.11 3.79 -7.27
CA ALA A 134 10.83 3.43 -8.47
C ALA A 134 10.09 2.30 -9.19
N GLY A 135 9.79 2.53 -10.47
CA GLY A 135 9.24 1.52 -11.37
C GLY A 135 10.05 1.46 -12.67
N ARG A 136 10.12 0.28 -13.29
CA ARG A 136 10.75 0.09 -14.60
C ARG A 136 9.68 -0.10 -15.67
N HIS A 137 9.65 0.80 -16.64
CA HIS A 137 9.05 0.63 -17.95
C HIS A 137 10.17 0.32 -18.96
N ASP A 138 9.85 -0.29 -20.11
CA ASP A 138 10.72 -0.95 -21.10
C ASP A 138 11.76 -0.06 -21.82
N LYS A 139 12.50 0.76 -21.06
CA LYS A 139 13.74 1.54 -21.28
C LYS A 139 13.83 2.81 -20.41
N HIS A 140 12.86 3.08 -19.53
CA HIS A 140 12.83 4.29 -18.70
C HIS A 140 12.45 3.97 -17.24
N GLY A 141 13.30 4.39 -16.30
CA GLY A 141 12.99 4.38 -14.87
C GLY A 141 12.15 5.61 -14.53
N VAL A 142 11.06 5.41 -13.79
CA VAL A 142 10.25 6.53 -13.29
C VAL A 142 10.50 6.70 -11.81
N LEU A 143 10.88 7.93 -11.42
CA LEU A 143 11.05 8.34 -10.04
C LEU A 143 9.89 9.27 -9.68
N ALA A 144 8.99 8.81 -8.82
CA ALA A 144 8.00 9.69 -8.21
C ALA A 144 8.42 9.97 -6.76
N GLY A 145 8.67 11.24 -6.46
CA GLY A 145 8.94 11.71 -5.11
C GLY A 145 7.70 12.40 -4.55
N PHE A 146 7.16 11.88 -3.44
CA PHE A 146 6.10 12.55 -2.70
C PHE A 146 6.70 13.29 -1.51
N LEU A 147 6.44 14.59 -1.45
CA LEU A 147 6.71 15.40 -0.26
C LEU A 147 5.59 15.11 0.74
N GLY A 148 5.99 14.71 1.95
CA GLY A 148 5.10 14.30 3.04
C GLY A 148 4.51 15.46 3.81
#